data_AF-A0A7X5WWF5-F1
#
_entry.id   AF-A0A7X5WWF5-F1
#
_cell.length_a   1.000
_cell.length_b   1.000
_cell.length_c   1.000
_cell.angle_alpha   90.00
_cell.angle_beta   90.00
_cell.angle_gamma   90.00
#
_symmetry.space_group_name_H-M   'P 1'
#
loop_
_entity.id
_entity.type
_entity.pdbx_description
1 polymer ?
#
loop_
_entity_poly.entity_id
_entity_poly.type
_entity_poly.pdbx_seq_one_letter_code
_entity_poly.pdbx_strand_id
1 'polypeptide(L)'
;MRRDLTVLLPDDEHAIELRVLTSRRTGLNADRTRRVNRLRGQLTDIFPDLERALDLGNVGPLILLTGYQTPAALRRTGRSRLETWLRNRKVRSPEALAEAVLEAAERQHTSIRSCDDSRRFYERKRSEGKRHTQAALALARRRVNVLWALIRDGQCHQSNLHVTSAA
;
A
#
# COMPACT_ATOMS: atom_id res chain seq x y z
N MET A 1 25.61 28.49 -35.11
CA MET A 1 25.38 28.90 -33.71
C MET A 1 24.04 29.65 -33.67
N ARG A 2 23.06 29.15 -32.90
CA ARG A 2 21.67 29.66 -32.88
C ARG A 2 21.62 31.04 -32.21
N ARG A 3 21.17 32.08 -32.93
CA ARG A 3 21.13 33.51 -32.52
C ARG A 3 19.80 33.92 -31.86
N ASP A 4 18.92 32.96 -31.64
CA ASP A 4 17.54 33.08 -31.17
C ASP A 4 17.37 32.82 -29.66
N LEU A 5 18.47 32.59 -28.93
CA LEU A 5 18.42 32.38 -27.49
C LEU A 5 18.55 33.72 -26.76
N THR A 6 17.44 34.22 -26.23
CA THR A 6 17.43 35.34 -25.28
C THR A 6 18.26 34.98 -24.05
N VAL A 7 19.23 35.83 -23.71
CA VAL A 7 20.05 35.68 -22.51
C VAL A 7 19.16 36.00 -21.31
N LEU A 8 18.89 35.01 -20.46
CA LEU A 8 18.15 35.18 -19.22
C LEU A 8 19.12 35.50 -18.08
N LEU A 9 19.03 36.70 -17.52
CA LEU A 9 19.71 37.08 -16.29
C LEU A 9 18.97 36.49 -15.07
N PRO A 10 19.66 36.17 -13.96
CA PRO A 10 19.05 35.52 -12.79
C PRO A 10 17.89 36.27 -12.12
N ASP A 11 17.80 37.58 -12.38
CA ASP A 11 16.81 38.52 -11.85
C ASP A 11 15.73 38.91 -12.87
N ASP A 12 15.80 38.37 -14.11
CA ASP A 12 14.73 38.58 -15.08
C ASP A 12 13.43 37.94 -14.58
N GLU A 13 12.31 38.61 -14.83
CA GLU A 13 10.97 38.15 -14.41
C GLU A 13 10.70 36.70 -14.86
N HIS A 14 11.10 36.35 -16.08
CA HIS A 14 11.00 34.98 -16.61
C HIS A 14 11.89 33.98 -15.87
N ALA A 15 13.10 34.38 -15.46
CA ALA A 15 13.99 33.52 -14.68
C ALA A 15 13.44 33.30 -13.26
N ILE A 16 12.85 34.34 -12.66
CA ILE A 16 12.15 34.26 -11.36
C ILE A 16 10.93 33.33 -11.47
N GLU A 17 10.08 33.49 -12.49
CA GLU A 17 8.90 32.66 -12.71
C GLU A 17 9.28 31.19 -12.95
N LEU A 18 10.26 30.92 -13.80
CA LEU A 18 10.79 29.57 -14.03
C LEU A 18 11.37 28.95 -12.75
N ARG A 19 12.04 29.74 -11.90
CA ARG A 19 12.55 29.29 -10.61
C ARG A 19 11.43 28.92 -9.65
N VAL A 20 10.34 29.70 -9.62
CA VAL A 20 9.14 29.39 -8.82
C VAL A 20 8.47 28.11 -9.31
N LEU A 21 8.23 27.97 -10.62
CA LEU A 21 7.60 26.78 -11.20
C LEU A 21 8.46 25.52 -11.00
N THR A 22 9.77 25.64 -11.16
CA THR A 22 10.71 24.52 -10.97
C THR A 22 10.75 24.10 -9.50
N SER A 23 10.80 25.06 -8.56
CA SER A 23 10.75 24.79 -7.12
C SER A 23 9.42 24.14 -6.70
N ARG A 24 8.30 24.57 -7.29
CA ARG A 24 7.00 23.93 -7.06
C ARG A 24 6.98 22.50 -7.59
N ARG A 25 7.51 22.26 -8.79
CA ARG A 25 7.59 20.92 -9.40
C ARG A 25 8.44 19.98 -8.53
N THR A 26 9.60 20.43 -8.05
CA THR A 26 10.46 19.61 -7.17
C THR A 26 9.76 19.30 -5.85
N GLY A 27 9.06 20.27 -5.26
CA GLY A 27 8.23 20.07 -4.07
C GLY A 27 7.13 19.01 -4.27
N LEU A 28 6.36 19.12 -5.34
CA LEU A 28 5.31 18.14 -5.68
C LEU A 28 5.87 16.73 -5.91
N ASN A 29 7.05 16.62 -6.54
CA ASN A 29 7.73 15.35 -6.72
C ASN A 29 8.18 14.76 -5.39
N ALA A 30 8.74 15.57 -4.49
CA ALA A 30 9.12 15.13 -3.16
C ALA A 30 7.89 14.64 -2.36
N ASP A 31 6.75 15.35 -2.45
CA ASP A 31 5.50 14.94 -1.82
C ASP A 31 4.95 13.63 -2.38
N ARG A 32 4.98 13.45 -3.70
CA ARG A 32 4.58 12.19 -4.34
C ARG A 32 5.44 11.03 -3.84
N THR A 33 6.77 11.19 -3.79
CA THR A 33 7.68 10.18 -3.27
C THR A 33 7.37 9.85 -1.81
N ARG A 34 7.13 10.85 -0.97
CA ARG A 34 6.75 10.64 0.45
C ARG A 34 5.44 9.86 0.58
N ARG A 35 4.43 10.16 -0.24
CA ARG A 35 3.14 9.44 -0.22
C ARG A 35 3.28 8.00 -0.70
N VAL A 36 4.04 7.77 -1.78
CA VAL A 36 4.31 6.41 -2.29
C VAL A 36 5.09 5.59 -1.26
N ASN A 37 6.11 6.16 -0.61
CA ASN A 37 6.86 5.45 0.41
C ASN A 37 6.02 5.13 1.65
N ARG A 38 5.09 6.02 2.03
CA ARG A 38 4.12 5.72 3.09
C ARG A 38 3.18 4.57 2.70
N LEU A 39 2.70 4.56 1.46
CA LEU A 39 1.87 3.48 0.93
C LEU A 39 2.63 2.15 0.89
N ARG A 40 3.89 2.16 0.45
CA ARG A 40 4.79 0.99 0.50
C ARG A 40 4.88 0.46 1.93
N GLY A 41 5.19 1.31 2.91
CA GLY A 41 5.24 0.89 4.32
C GLY A 41 3.95 0.22 4.80
N GLN A 42 2.79 0.79 4.47
CA GLN A 42 1.48 0.20 4.81
C GLN A 42 1.23 -1.13 4.10
N LEU A 43 1.64 -1.25 2.84
CA LEU A 43 1.52 -2.49 2.07
C LEU A 43 2.52 -3.54 2.56
N THR A 44 3.75 -3.19 2.93
CA THR A 44 4.72 -4.14 3.49
C THR A 44 4.20 -4.77 4.78
N ASP A 45 3.44 -4.02 5.58
CA ASP A 45 2.86 -4.53 6.82
C ASP A 45 1.69 -5.51 6.60
N ILE A 46 0.93 -5.36 5.51
CA ILE A 46 -0.32 -6.11 5.27
C ILE A 46 -0.17 -7.15 4.14
N PHE A 47 0.64 -6.82 3.14
CA PHE A 47 0.80 -7.49 1.85
C PHE A 47 2.24 -7.33 1.27
N PRO A 48 3.26 -7.93 1.92
CA PRO A 48 4.64 -7.83 1.45
C PRO A 48 4.89 -8.37 0.03
N ASP A 49 4.17 -9.42 -0.40
CA ASP A 49 4.44 -10.01 -1.73
C ASP A 49 3.84 -9.19 -2.89
N LEU A 50 2.72 -8.50 -2.65
CA LEU A 50 2.14 -7.55 -3.61
C LEU A 50 2.95 -6.27 -3.68
N GLU A 51 3.47 -5.79 -2.55
CA GLU A 51 4.36 -4.62 -2.57
C GLU A 51 5.55 -4.87 -3.49
N ARG A 52 6.16 -6.06 -3.42
CA ARG A 52 7.26 -6.47 -4.32
C ARG A 52 6.83 -6.60 -5.79
N ALA A 53 5.61 -7.04 -6.04
CA ALA A 53 5.09 -7.23 -7.39
C ALA A 53 4.62 -5.92 -8.06
N LEU A 54 4.37 -4.86 -7.28
CA LEU A 54 3.81 -3.61 -7.78
C LEU A 54 4.85 -2.49 -7.88
N ASP A 55 5.03 -1.96 -9.09
CA ASP A 55 5.71 -0.67 -9.26
C ASP A 55 4.77 0.50 -8.94
N LEU A 56 4.74 0.91 -7.68
CA LEU A 56 3.95 2.05 -7.19
C LEU A 56 4.46 3.43 -7.69
N GLY A 57 5.54 3.47 -8.47
CA GLY A 57 5.90 4.63 -9.28
C GLY A 57 4.89 4.89 -10.40
N ASN A 58 4.21 3.83 -10.86
CA ASN A 58 3.26 3.89 -11.96
C ASN A 58 1.81 4.07 -11.49
N VAL A 59 1.02 4.73 -12.34
CA VAL A 59 -0.40 5.01 -12.05
C VAL A 59 -1.24 3.73 -12.06
N GLY A 60 -0.90 2.73 -12.87
CA GLY A 60 -1.65 1.47 -12.98
C GLY A 60 -1.79 0.72 -11.66
N PRO A 61 -0.68 0.38 -10.99
CA PRO A 61 -0.68 -0.19 -9.64
C PRO A 61 -1.44 0.65 -8.61
N LEU A 62 -1.30 1.98 -8.65
CA LEU A 62 -2.02 2.88 -7.75
C LEU A 62 -3.54 2.81 -7.99
N ILE A 63 -3.97 2.77 -9.25
CA ILE A 63 -5.37 2.58 -9.63
C ILE A 63 -5.88 1.25 -9.06
N LEU A 64 -5.13 0.15 -9.21
CA LEU A 64 -5.52 -1.16 -8.67
C LEU A 64 -5.78 -1.11 -7.16
N LEU A 65 -4.91 -0.43 -6.41
CA LEU A 65 -5.04 -0.27 -4.96
C LEU A 65 -6.24 0.60 -4.53
N THR A 66 -6.88 1.34 -5.44
CA THR A 66 -8.16 2.00 -5.13
C THR A 66 -9.33 1.02 -5.08
N GLY A 67 -9.27 -0.08 -5.83
CA GLY A 67 -10.31 -1.09 -5.88
C GLY A 67 -10.02 -2.34 -5.04
N TYR A 68 -8.75 -2.71 -4.91
CA TYR A 68 -8.34 -3.98 -4.33
C TYR A 68 -7.10 -3.82 -3.43
N GLN A 69 -7.29 -3.95 -2.11
CA GLN A 69 -6.24 -3.76 -1.10
C GLN A 69 -5.85 -5.05 -0.35
N THR A 70 -6.41 -6.21 -0.72
CA THR A 70 -6.16 -7.47 0.01
C THR A 70 -6.00 -8.68 -0.92
N PRO A 71 -5.19 -9.69 -0.53
CA PRO A 71 -4.94 -10.89 -1.35
C PRO A 71 -6.23 -11.65 -1.60
N ALA A 72 -7.05 -11.82 -0.56
CA ALA A 72 -8.30 -12.55 -0.65
C ALA A 72 -9.35 -11.87 -1.54
N ALA A 73 -9.33 -10.54 -1.69
CA ALA A 73 -10.22 -9.84 -2.62
C ALA A 73 -9.78 -10.04 -4.08
N LEU A 74 -8.47 -10.05 -4.33
CA LEU A 74 -7.90 -10.31 -5.63
C LEU A 74 -8.19 -11.75 -6.10
N ARG A 75 -7.95 -12.75 -5.22
CA ARG A 75 -8.26 -14.16 -5.50
C ARG A 75 -9.73 -14.39 -5.83
N ARG A 76 -10.65 -13.81 -5.03
CA ARG A 76 -12.10 -13.93 -5.27
C ARG A 76 -12.59 -13.25 -6.54
N THR A 77 -11.89 -12.20 -6.99
CA THR A 77 -12.27 -11.50 -8.23
C THR A 77 -11.90 -12.33 -9.46
N GLY A 78 -10.76 -13.01 -9.40
CA GLY A 78 -10.23 -13.81 -10.50
C GLY A 78 -9.69 -12.96 -11.66
N ARG A 79 -9.01 -13.62 -12.60
CA ARG A 79 -8.28 -12.99 -13.71
C ARG A 79 -9.18 -12.16 -14.63
N SER A 80 -10.21 -12.77 -15.22
CA SER A 80 -11.04 -12.13 -16.26
C SER A 80 -11.76 -10.86 -15.77
N ARG A 81 -12.23 -10.86 -14.52
CA ARG A 81 -12.92 -9.69 -13.93
C ARG A 81 -11.93 -8.59 -13.57
N LEU A 82 -10.74 -8.93 -13.10
CA LEU A 82 -9.69 -7.97 -12.78
C LEU A 82 -9.16 -7.28 -14.04
N GLU A 83 -8.90 -8.04 -15.10
CA GLU A 83 -8.48 -7.50 -16.40
C GLU A 83 -9.52 -6.53 -16.98
N THR A 84 -10.80 -6.93 -16.96
CA THR A 84 -11.91 -6.07 -17.41
C THR A 84 -11.98 -4.78 -16.61
N TRP A 85 -11.84 -4.87 -15.27
CA TRP A 85 -11.86 -3.72 -14.38
C TRP A 85 -10.69 -2.75 -14.63
N LEU A 86 -9.50 -3.28 -14.93
CA LEU A 86 -8.30 -2.50 -15.27
C LEU A 86 -8.41 -1.86 -16.66
N ARG A 87 -8.94 -2.59 -17.65
CA ARG A 87 -9.18 -2.09 -19.01
C ARG A 87 -10.17 -0.93 -19.01
N ASN A 88 -11.26 -1.05 -18.26
CA ASN A 88 -12.25 0.03 -18.10
C ASN A 88 -11.66 1.30 -17.47
N ARG A 89 -10.55 1.17 -16.73
CA ARG A 89 -9.81 2.30 -16.14
C ARG A 89 -8.61 2.74 -16.96
N LYS A 90 -8.46 2.23 -18.18
CA LYS A 90 -7.38 2.59 -19.12
C LYS A 90 -5.99 2.36 -18.55
N VAL A 91 -5.82 1.35 -17.70
CA VAL A 91 -4.50 0.95 -17.20
C VAL A 91 -3.69 0.35 -18.36
N ARG A 92 -2.43 0.74 -18.47
CA ARG A 92 -1.50 0.19 -19.47
C ARG A 92 -1.19 -1.27 -19.12
N SER A 93 -1.22 -2.15 -20.13
CA SER A 93 -0.99 -3.61 -19.99
C SER A 93 -1.77 -4.25 -18.83
N PRO A 94 -3.12 -4.23 -18.88
CA PRO A 94 -3.96 -4.74 -17.79
C PRO A 94 -3.79 -6.25 -17.56
N GLU A 95 -3.46 -7.02 -18.60
CA GLU A 95 -3.24 -8.46 -18.54
C GLU A 95 -2.00 -8.79 -17.70
N ALA A 96 -0.86 -8.18 -18.03
CA ALA A 96 0.40 -8.38 -17.30
C ALA A 96 0.30 -7.94 -15.83
N LEU A 97 -0.40 -6.83 -15.56
CA LEU A 97 -0.63 -6.37 -14.19
C LEU A 97 -1.55 -7.33 -13.42
N ALA A 98 -2.63 -7.82 -14.04
CA ALA A 98 -3.54 -8.77 -13.39
C ALA A 98 -2.83 -10.09 -13.06
N GLU A 99 -2.01 -10.60 -13.97
CA GLU A 99 -1.22 -11.80 -13.77
C GLU A 99 -0.24 -11.64 -12.61
N ALA A 100 0.60 -10.61 -12.62
CA ALA A 100 1.59 -10.36 -11.56
C ALA A 100 0.93 -10.23 -10.18
N VAL A 101 -0.22 -9.55 -10.11
CA VAL A 101 -0.94 -9.33 -8.86
C VAL A 101 -1.60 -10.60 -8.33
N LEU A 102 -2.19 -11.40 -9.21
CA LEU A 102 -2.81 -12.67 -8.81
C LEU A 102 -1.74 -13.67 -8.38
N GLU A 103 -0.63 -13.76 -9.11
CA GLU A 103 0.49 -14.62 -8.75
C GLU A 103 1.09 -14.22 -7.39
N ALA A 104 1.28 -12.92 -7.15
CA ALA A 104 1.68 -12.41 -5.83
C ALA A 104 0.65 -12.72 -4.73
N ALA A 105 -0.65 -12.66 -5.05
CA ALA A 105 -1.71 -12.99 -4.10
C ALA A 105 -1.78 -14.50 -3.78
N GLU A 106 -1.42 -15.38 -4.70
CA GLU A 106 -1.32 -16.82 -4.44
C GLU A 106 -0.04 -17.18 -3.66
N ARG A 107 1.09 -16.53 -3.97
CA ARG A 107 2.35 -16.71 -3.22
C ARG A 107 2.21 -16.33 -1.75
N GLN A 108 1.41 -15.30 -1.45
CA GLN A 108 1.18 -14.86 -0.07
C GLN A 108 0.13 -15.74 0.65
N HIS A 109 0.47 -17.01 0.83
CA HIS A 109 -0.28 -17.97 1.64
C HIS A 109 0.30 -18.15 3.05
N THR A 110 1.53 -17.67 3.29
CA THR A 110 2.27 -17.92 4.53
C THR A 110 3.03 -16.67 4.97
N SER A 111 2.37 -15.75 5.67
CA SER A 111 3.10 -14.76 6.49
C SER A 111 2.21 -14.14 7.56
N ILE A 112 2.69 -14.28 8.78
CA ILE A 112 2.10 -14.02 10.10
C ILE A 112 1.63 -12.58 10.34
N ARG A 113 1.68 -11.67 9.35
CA ARG A 113 1.16 -10.28 9.48
C ARG A 113 -0.26 -10.06 8.95
N SER A 114 -0.73 -10.96 8.09
CA SER A 114 -2.14 -11.32 7.99
C SER A 114 -2.43 -12.33 9.11
N CYS A 115 -2.28 -11.92 10.37
CA CYS A 115 -2.43 -12.88 11.45
C CYS A 115 -3.87 -13.41 11.44
N ASP A 116 -4.01 -14.72 11.26
CA ASP A 116 -5.30 -15.43 11.30
C ASP A 116 -6.05 -15.08 12.61
N ASP A 117 -5.35 -14.67 13.68
CA ASP A 117 -5.95 -14.20 14.95
C ASP A 117 -6.69 -12.86 14.85
N SER A 118 -6.29 -11.93 13.97
CA SER A 118 -7.05 -10.67 13.77
C SER A 118 -8.38 -10.96 13.06
N ARG A 119 -8.34 -11.89 12.12
CA ARG A 119 -9.51 -12.36 11.38
C ARG A 119 -10.42 -13.22 12.27
N ARG A 120 -9.88 -14.22 12.98
CA ARG A 120 -10.60 -15.02 13.99
C ARG A 120 -11.15 -14.15 15.11
N PHE A 121 -10.46 -13.10 15.54
CA PHE A 121 -11.01 -12.14 16.51
C PHE A 121 -12.16 -11.34 15.93
N TYR A 122 -12.06 -10.86 14.68
CA TYR A 122 -13.15 -10.17 14.01
C TYR A 122 -14.36 -11.10 13.76
N GLU A 123 -14.12 -12.32 13.29
CA GLU A 123 -15.13 -13.35 13.03
C GLU A 123 -15.77 -13.84 14.33
N ARG A 124 -15.01 -14.05 15.40
CA ARG A 124 -15.53 -14.31 16.75
C ARG A 124 -16.38 -13.16 17.26
N LYS A 125 -15.96 -11.91 17.06
CA LYS A 125 -16.77 -10.74 17.44
C LYS A 125 -18.06 -10.63 16.62
N ARG A 126 -18.08 -11.15 15.39
CA ARG A 126 -19.28 -11.29 14.56
C ARG A 126 -20.18 -12.44 15.00
N SER A 127 -19.61 -13.57 15.46
CA SER A 127 -20.37 -14.71 15.99
C SER A 127 -20.92 -14.47 17.39
N GLU A 128 -20.30 -13.58 18.17
CA GLU A 128 -20.84 -13.03 19.44
C GLU A 128 -22.04 -12.07 19.23
N GLY A 129 -22.55 -11.91 18.00
CA GLY A 129 -23.71 -11.07 17.68
C GLY A 129 -23.40 -9.57 17.53
N LYS A 130 -22.13 -9.15 17.58
CA LYS A 130 -21.81 -7.72 17.44
C LYS A 130 -21.99 -7.25 16.00
N ARG A 131 -22.55 -6.05 15.84
CA ARG A 131 -22.67 -5.40 14.53
C ARG A 131 -21.28 -5.15 13.94
N HIS A 132 -21.20 -5.13 12.62
CA HIS A 132 -19.94 -4.98 11.87
C HIS A 132 -19.08 -3.82 12.41
N THR A 133 -19.69 -2.66 12.64
CA THR A 133 -19.03 -1.47 13.16
C THR A 133 -18.39 -1.69 14.53
N GLN A 134 -19.04 -2.46 15.42
CA GLN A 134 -18.53 -2.77 16.75
C GLN A 134 -17.36 -3.76 16.71
N ALA A 135 -17.43 -4.76 15.81
CA ALA A 135 -16.34 -5.71 15.60
C ALA A 135 -15.10 -5.03 15.01
N ALA A 136 -15.30 -4.11 14.05
CA ALA A 136 -14.23 -3.30 13.47
C ALA A 136 -13.58 -2.36 14.50
N LEU A 137 -14.39 -1.68 15.33
CA LEU A 137 -13.88 -0.79 16.38
C LEU A 137 -13.09 -1.55 17.46
N ALA A 138 -13.53 -2.76 17.83
CA ALA A 138 -12.82 -3.62 18.76
C ALA A 138 -11.46 -4.11 18.20
N LEU A 139 -11.41 -4.44 16.92
CA LEU A 139 -10.17 -4.80 16.24
C LEU A 139 -9.20 -3.62 16.16
N ALA A 140 -9.70 -2.43 15.82
CA ALA A 140 -8.90 -1.20 15.77
C ALA A 140 -8.30 -0.86 17.14
N ARG A 141 -9.10 -0.94 18.22
CA ARG A 141 -8.61 -0.72 19.60
C ARG A 141 -7.54 -1.73 20.00
N ARG A 142 -7.72 -3.01 19.66
CA ARG A 142 -6.71 -4.05 19.93
C ARG A 142 -5.40 -3.75 19.22
N ARG A 143 -5.43 -3.29 17.96
CA ARG A 143 -4.24 -2.92 17.18
C ARG A 143 -3.54 -1.67 17.75
N VAL A 144 -4.32 -0.67 18.16
CA VAL A 144 -3.79 0.54 18.81
C VAL A 144 -3.11 0.22 20.14
N ASN A 145 -3.69 -0.65 20.96
CA ASN A 145 -3.09 -1.06 22.24
C ASN A 145 -1.78 -1.83 22.05
N VAL A 146 -1.69 -2.66 21.00
CA VAL A 146 -0.45 -3.37 20.65
C VAL A 146 0.62 -2.40 20.15
N LEU A 147 0.26 -1.47 19.26
CA LEU A 147 1.15 -0.39 18.83
C LEU A 147 1.65 0.45 20.01
N TRP A 148 0.76 0.78 20.94
CA TRP A 148 1.11 1.54 22.14
C TRP A 148 2.04 0.75 23.08
N ALA A 149 1.82 -0.55 23.28
CA ALA A 149 2.73 -1.41 24.04
C ALA A 149 4.10 -1.53 23.38
N LEU A 150 4.16 -1.65 22.05
CA LEU A 150 5.41 -1.71 21.29
C LEU A 150 6.23 -0.42 21.38
N ILE A 151 5.56 0.73 21.34
CA ILE A 151 6.22 2.05 21.50
C ILE A 151 6.69 2.26 22.94
N ARG A 152 5.91 1.81 23.92
CA ARG A 152 6.22 1.95 25.35
C ARG A 152 7.38 1.05 25.79
N ASP A 153 7.41 -0.19 25.30
CA ASP A 153 8.33 -1.22 25.82
C ASP A 153 9.61 -1.35 24.94
N GLY A 154 9.68 -0.67 23.80
CA GLY A 154 10.86 -0.62 22.92
C GLY A 154 11.27 -1.98 22.32
N GLN A 155 10.45 -3.02 22.51
CA GLN A 155 10.72 -4.38 22.05
C GLN A 155 10.10 -4.61 20.67
N CYS A 156 10.91 -5.10 19.74
CA CYS A 156 10.41 -5.65 18.48
C CYS A 156 9.49 -6.83 18.79
N HIS A 157 8.33 -6.89 18.14
CA HIS A 157 7.45 -8.05 18.22
C HIS A 157 8.20 -9.30 17.74
N GLN A 158 8.72 -10.09 18.69
CA GLN A 158 9.26 -11.41 18.41
C GLN A 158 8.08 -12.35 18.21
N SER A 159 7.74 -12.62 16.95
CA SER A 159 6.85 -13.71 16.55
C SER A 159 7.58 -15.05 16.67
N ASN A 160 8.17 -15.33 17.85
CA ASN A 160 8.67 -16.65 18.19
C ASN A 160 8.74 -16.83 19.71
N LEU A 161 7.69 -17.41 20.28
CA LEU A 161 7.87 -18.33 21.40
C LEU A 161 7.29 -19.66 20.95
N HIS A 162 8.21 -20.56 20.62
CA HIS A 162 7.97 -21.98 20.57
C HIS A 162 7.19 -22.38 21.83
N VAL A 163 6.06 -23.06 21.63
CA VAL A 163 5.63 -24.05 22.62
C VAL A 163 6.66 -25.16 22.56
N THR A 164 7.70 -25.03 23.37
CA THR A 164 8.45 -26.18 23.84
C THR A 164 7.84 -26.53 25.18
N SER A 165 7.06 -27.61 25.21
CA SER A 165 6.64 -28.21 26.47
C SER A 165 7.89 -28.65 27.22
N ALA A 166 8.09 -28.11 28.42
CA ALA A 166 8.92 -28.76 29.42
C ALA A 166 8.04 -29.81 30.10
N ALA A 167 8.38 -31.08 29.84
CA ALA A 167 8.13 -32.18 30.77
C ALA A 167 9.15 -32.08 31.92
#